data_AF-A0A1M3KG41-F1
#
_entry.id   AF-A0A1M3KG41-F1
#
_cell.length_a   1.000
_cell.length_b   1.000
_cell.length_c   1.000
_cell.angle_alpha   90.00
_cell.angle_beta   90.00
_cell.angle_gamma   90.00
#
_symmetry.space_group_name_H-M   'P 1'
#
loop_
_entity.id
_entity.type
_entity.pdbx_description
1 polymer ?
#
loop_
_entity_poly.entity_id
_entity_poly.type
_entity_poly.pdbx_seq_one_letter_code
_entity_poly.pdbx_strand_id
1 'polypeptide(L)' 'MEIIARVPDATLARSLIVALRAYGFHPEDAQDGGLPGITDPIFGRGVPIRVPEEEAEDCRVLAAELLKEMQAR' A
#
# COMPACT_ATOMS: atom_id res chain seq x y z
N MET A 1 -10.67 1.79 -8.61
CA MET A 1 -9.49 1.32 -7.85
C MET A 1 -8.27 2.05 -8.37
N GLU A 2 -7.55 2.74 -7.49
CA GLU A 2 -6.39 3.55 -7.84
C GLU A 2 -5.20 3.21 -6.93
N ILE A 3 -3.98 3.24 -7.48
CA ILE A 3 -2.75 3.02 -6.69
C ILE A 3 -2.34 4.35 -6.05
N ILE A 4 -2.35 4.42 -4.72
CA ILE A 4 -1.96 5.63 -3.97
C ILE A 4 -0.49 5.63 -3.54
N ALA A 5 0.12 4.45 -3.39
CA ALA A 5 1.51 4.28 -2.99
C ALA A 5 2.08 2.95 -3.50
N ARG A 6 3.40 2.90 -3.64
CA ARG A 6 4.16 1.65 -3.82
C ARG A 6 5.15 1.52 -2.68
N VAL A 7 4.95 0.51 -1.86
CA VAL A 7 5.69 0.33 -0.61
C VAL A 7 6.73 -0.77 -0.80
N PRO A 8 8.04 -0.50 -0.63
CA PRO A 8 9.09 -1.48 -0.94
C PRO A 8 9.06 -2.71 -0.04
N ASP A 9 8.53 -2.59 1.17
CA ASP A 9 8.48 -3.65 2.17
C ASP A 9 7.05 -4.17 2.38
N ALA A 10 6.88 -5.50 2.35
CA ALA A 10 5.57 -6.13 2.50
C ALA A 10 4.99 -5.98 3.92
N THR A 11 5.84 -5.89 4.94
CA THR A 11 5.39 -5.67 6.33
C THR A 11 4.83 -4.27 6.47
N LEU A 12 5.54 -3.26 5.98
CA LEU A 12 5.14 -1.86 5.99
C LEU A 12 3.87 -1.65 5.14
N ALA A 13 3.73 -2.36 4.02
CA ALA A 13 2.51 -2.36 3.21
C ALA A 13 1.29 -2.88 4.00
N ARG A 14 1.45 -4.01 4.70
CA ARG A 14 0.40 -4.58 5.55
C ARG A 14 0.05 -3.64 6.71
N SER A 15 1.05 -3.04 7.35
CA SER A 15 0.83 -2.05 8.42
C SER A 15 0.07 -0.83 7.91
N LEU A 16 0.41 -0.32 6.73
CA LEU A 16 -0.28 0.80 6.11
C LEU A 16 -1.75 0.43 5.79
N ILE A 17 -2.01 -0.75 5.22
CA ILE A 17 -3.37 -1.23 4.94
C ILE A 17 -4.22 -1.27 6.22
N VAL A 18 -3.67 -1.81 7.31
CA VAL A 18 -4.36 -1.86 8.60
C VAL A 18 -4.64 -0.44 9.13
N ALA A 19 -3.67 0.47 9.03
CA ALA A 19 -3.85 1.85 9.44
C ALA A 19 -4.96 2.55 8.63
N LEU A 20 -4.92 2.45 7.30
CA LEU A 20 -5.94 3.04 6.42
C LEU A 20 -7.35 2.53 6.75
N ARG A 21 -7.50 1.22 7.01
CA ARG A 21 -8.77 0.63 7.48
C ARG A 21 -9.24 1.23 8.81
N ALA A 22 -8.32 1.48 9.75
CA ALA A 22 -8.66 2.11 11.02
C ALA A 22 -9.17 3.56 10.87
N TYR A 23 -8.77 4.25 9.80
CA TYR A 23 -9.26 5.58 9.43
C TYR A 23 -10.53 5.55 8.56
N GLY A 24 -11.09 4.37 8.27
CA GLY A 24 -12.34 4.21 7.52
C GLY A 24 -12.19 4.07 6.02
N PHE A 25 -10.96 3.96 5.50
CA PHE A 25 -10.71 3.69 4.08
C PHE A 25 -10.81 2.20 3.75
N HIS A 26 -10.97 1.89 2.46
CA HIS A 26 -11.19 0.53 1.97
C HIS A 26 -10.07 0.01 1.05
N PRO A 27 -8.80 -0.07 1.53
CA PRO A 27 -7.72 -0.60 0.72
C PRO A 27 -7.93 -2.08 0.36
N GLU A 28 -7.60 -2.42 -0.89
CA GLU A 28 -7.44 -3.82 -1.29
C GLU A 28 -6.38 -4.50 -0.41
N ASP A 29 -6.56 -5.79 -0.15
CA ASP A 29 -5.51 -6.56 0.51
C ASP A 29 -4.23 -6.49 -0.31
N ALA A 30 -3.09 -6.44 0.40
CA ALA A 30 -1.79 -6.60 -0.23
C ALA A 30 -1.75 -7.98 -0.87
N GLN A 31 -2.05 -8.04 -2.16
CA GLN A 31 -1.72 -9.20 -2.96
C GLN A 31 -0.20 -9.26 -2.95
N ASP A 32 0.36 -10.23 -2.23
CA ASP A 32 1.76 -10.63 -2.42
C ASP A 32 1.87 -10.98 -3.89
N GLY A 33 2.39 -10.03 -4.67
CA GLY A 33 2.63 -10.19 -6.10
C GLY A 33 3.75 -11.21 -6.26
N GLY A 34 3.40 -12.48 -6.23
CA GLY A 34 4.32 -13.58 -6.43
C GLY A 34 3.59 -14.91 -6.37
N LEU A 35 3.30 -15.49 -7.53
CA LEU A 35 3.17 -16.94 -7.60
C LEU A 35 4.51 -17.53 -7.12
N PRO A 36 4.53 -18.55 -6.24
CA PRO A 36 5.77 -19.18 -5.83
C PRO A 36 6.51 -19.71 -7.07
N GLY A 37 7.66 -19.10 -7.39
CA GLY A 37 8.49 -19.44 -8.56
C GLY A 37 8.56 -18.38 -9.66
N ILE A 38 7.81 -17.29 -9.60
CA ILE A 38 7.91 -16.17 -10.55
C ILE A 38 8.38 -14.92 -9.81
N THR A 39 9.69 -14.68 -9.84
CA THR A 39 10.26 -13.37 -9.51
C THR A 39 10.09 -12.50 -10.75
N ASP A 40 8.93 -11.84 -10.86
CA ASP A 40 8.64 -10.94 -11.98
C ASP A 40 9.60 -9.73 -11.95
N PRO A 41 10.53 -9.58 -12.93
CA PRO A 41 11.43 -8.43 -12.98
C PRO A 41 10.69 -7.12 -13.36
N ILE A 42 9.44 -7.24 -13.82
CA ILE A 42 8.64 -6.15 -14.37
C ILE A 42 7.91 -5.36 -13.26
N PHE A 43 7.67 -5.97 -12.09
CA PHE A 43 7.06 -5.33 -10.91
C PHE A 43 8.11 -4.76 -9.93
N GLY A 44 9.20 -4.21 -10.46
CA GLY A 44 10.19 -3.50 -9.67
C GLY A 44 9.56 -2.38 -8.83
N ARG A 45 9.88 -2.38 -7.53
CA ARG A 45 9.73 -1.31 -6.52
C ARG A 45 8.50 -1.33 -5.59
N GLY A 46 7.98 -2.51 -5.24
CA GLY A 46 7.20 -2.68 -4.01
C GLY A 46 5.70 -2.96 -4.17
N VAL A 47 5.07 -3.30 -3.05
CA VAL A 47 3.67 -3.67 -2.92
C VAL A 47 2.79 -2.45 -3.25
N PRO A 48 1.93 -2.53 -4.28
CA PRO A 48 1.00 -1.47 -4.61
C PRO A 48 -0.12 -1.41 -3.57
N ILE A 49 -0.37 -0.23 -3.02
CA ILE A 49 -1.52 0.04 -2.16
C ILE A 49 -2.61 0.63 -3.02
N ARG A 50 -3.74 -0.09 -3.10
CA ARG A 50 -4.89 0.28 -3.92
C ARG A 50 -6.09 0.58 -3.06
N VAL A 51 -6.84 1.61 -3.42
CA VAL A 51 -8.07 2.05 -2.75
C VAL A 51 -9.14 2.37 -3.79
N PRO A 52 -10.43 2.48 -3.41
CA PRO A 52 -11.48 2.98 -4.29
C PRO A 52 -11.11 4.37 -4.83
N GLU A 53 -11.53 4.67 -6.05
CA GLU A 53 -11.11 5.90 -6.74
C GLU A 53 -11.68 7.14 -6.04
N GLU A 54 -12.88 7.01 -5.48
CA GLU A 54 -13.55 8.02 -4.66
C GLU A 54 -12.80 8.38 -3.37
N GLU A 55 -11.94 7.50 -2.87
CA GLU A 55 -11.16 7.70 -1.64
C GLU A 55 -9.71 8.12 -1.93
N ALA A 56 -9.24 7.97 -3.17
CA ALA A 56 -7.81 7.97 -3.51
C ALA A 56 -7.09 9.28 -3.17
N GLU A 57 -7.76 10.42 -3.31
CA GLU A 57 -7.19 11.73 -3.02
C GLU A 57 -6.89 11.89 -1.52
N ASP A 58 -7.89 11.71 -0.68
CA ASP A 58 -7.76 11.80 0.78
C ASP A 58 -6.82 10.72 1.33
N CYS A 59 -6.94 9.51 0.80
CA CYS A 59 -6.12 8.38 1.21
C CYS A 59 -4.64 8.59 0.89
N ARG A 60 -4.31 9.25 -0.23
CA ARG A 60 -2.93 9.57 -0.62
C ARG A 60 -2.26 10.52 0.36
N VAL A 61 -2.99 11.53 0.84
CA VAL A 61 -2.47 12.49 1.83
C VAL A 61 -2.15 11.78 3.14
N LEU A 62 -3.11 11.01 3.67
CA LEU A 62 -2.90 10.26 4.90
C LEU A 62 -1.79 9.21 4.77
N ALA A 63 -1.78 8.46 3.67
CA ALA A 63 -0.77 7.43 3.43
C ALA A 63 0.64 8.01 3.38
N ALA A 64 0.84 9.20 2.79
CA ALA A 64 2.14 9.84 2.74
C ALA A 64 2.68 10.19 4.14
N GLU A 65 1.83 10.68 5.04
CA GLU A 65 2.23 11.00 6.41
C GLU A 65 2.48 9.74 7.25
N LEU A 66 1.59 8.76 7.18
CA LEU A 66 1.75 7.48 7.88
C LEU A 66 3.04 6.76 7.44
N LEU A 67 3.36 6.77 6.15
CA LEU A 67 4.59 6.16 5.64
C LEU A 67 5.85 6.84 6.19
N LYS A 68 5.85 8.17 6.30
CA LYS A 68 6.98 8.91 6.91
C LYS A 68 7.17 8.51 8.36
N GLU A 69 6.08 8.47 9.13
CA GLU A 69 6.13 8.09 10.56
C GLU A 69 6.61 6.63 10.75
N MET A 70 6.13 5.71 9.91
CA MET A 70 6.52 4.30 9.97
C MET A 70 8.00 4.09 9.60
N GLN A 71 8.55 4.87 8.67
CA GLN A 71 9.96 4.80 8.26
C GLN A 71 10.92 5.52 9.21
N ALA A 72 10.41 6.44 10.04
CA ALA A 72 11.20 7.14 11.05
C ALA A 72 11.45 6.29 12.32
N ARG A 73 10.89 5.08 12.39
CA ARG A 73 11.12 4.10 13.46
C ARG A 73 12.25 3.14 13.10
#